data_AF-A0A6A6G5J2-F1
#
_entry.id   AF-A0A6A6G5J2-F1
#
_cell.length_a   1.000
_cell.length_b   1.000
_cell.length_c   1.000
_cell.angle_alpha   90.00
_cell.angle_beta   90.00
_cell.angle_gamma   90.00
#
_symmetry.space_group_name_H-M   'P 1'
#
loop_
_entity.id
_entity.type
_entity.pdbx_description
1 polymer ?
#
loop_
_entity_poly.entity_id
_entity_poly.type
_entity_poly.pdbx_seq_one_letter_code
_entity_poly.pdbx_strand_id
1 'polypeptide(L)'
;MSYADVAASGPKQTEEEERRLTWSPARRAPAVPEIRHEESSVSSLIDVDSPHVSSVPSDFDTQSIKTDTQADRERLEAESRQKVEEAKEKAGVKKQQARNKAKQAGQTLRDNSDNPVVIGNAVTIAALGGLLGIGAYRKYTEGTFTWRVAGLWAGAVGLFGVADYYVSQ
;
A
#
# COMPACT_ATOMS: atom_id res chain seq x y z
N MET A 1 5.26 14.90 -14.17
CA MET A 1 3.92 14.31 -13.96
C MET A 1 2.98 15.44 -13.60
N SER A 2 1.88 15.63 -14.34
CA SER A 2 0.92 16.70 -14.08
C SER A 2 -0.19 16.21 -13.15
N TYR A 3 -0.69 17.09 -12.28
CA TYR A 3 -1.86 16.81 -11.43
C TYR A 3 -3.11 16.43 -12.26
N ALA A 4 -3.23 16.98 -13.47
CA ALA A 4 -4.32 16.71 -14.38
C ALA A 4 -4.32 15.23 -14.85
N ASP A 5 -3.15 14.67 -15.12
CA ASP A 5 -3.02 13.28 -15.62
C ASP A 5 -3.40 12.26 -14.52
N VAL A 6 -3.05 12.56 -13.27
CA VAL A 6 -3.39 11.71 -12.11
C VAL A 6 -4.89 11.76 -11.85
N ALA A 7 -5.51 12.93 -11.92
CA ALA A 7 -6.96 13.08 -11.74
C ALA A 7 -7.77 12.38 -12.86
N ALA A 8 -7.28 12.44 -14.11
CA ALA A 8 -7.93 11.78 -15.25
C ALA A 8 -7.84 10.24 -15.20
N SER A 9 -6.89 9.70 -14.44
CA SER A 9 -6.72 8.24 -14.26
C SER A 9 -7.70 7.61 -13.27
N GLY A 10 -8.52 8.42 -12.60
CA GLY A 10 -9.54 7.96 -11.65
C GLY A 10 -10.73 7.24 -12.32
N PRO A 11 -11.55 6.55 -11.52
CA PRO A 11 -12.78 5.92 -12.01
C PRO A 11 -13.71 6.98 -12.63
N LYS A 12 -14.25 6.69 -13.81
CA LYS A 12 -15.26 7.56 -14.45
C LYS A 12 -16.52 7.57 -13.60
N GLN A 13 -17.09 8.76 -13.38
CA GLN A 13 -18.38 8.89 -12.68
C GLN A 13 -19.46 8.07 -13.39
N THR A 14 -20.36 7.46 -12.62
CA THR A 14 -21.45 6.66 -13.17
C THR A 14 -22.60 7.58 -13.63
N GLU A 15 -23.39 7.11 -14.60
CA GLU A 15 -24.57 7.85 -15.10
C GLU A 15 -25.58 8.18 -13.98
N GLU A 16 -25.58 7.39 -12.90
CA GLU A 16 -26.40 7.59 -11.71
C GLU A 16 -25.94 8.78 -10.85
N GLU A 17 -24.62 9.03 -10.77
CA GLU A 17 -24.05 10.22 -10.13
C GLU A 17 -24.33 11.50 -10.94
N GLU A 18 -24.22 11.43 -12.27
CA GLU A 18 -24.55 12.56 -13.15
C GLU A 18 -26.04 12.93 -13.08
N ARG A 19 -26.93 11.93 -12.98
CA ARG A 19 -28.37 12.15 -12.75
C ARG A 19 -28.67 12.76 -11.39
N ARG A 20 -27.96 12.38 -10.33
CA ARG A 20 -28.11 13.01 -9.00
C ARG A 20 -27.69 14.48 -9.01
N LEU A 21 -26.70 14.86 -9.82
CA LEU A 21 -26.26 16.25 -9.96
C LEU A 21 -27.23 17.11 -10.79
N THR A 22 -28.00 16.50 -11.69
CA THR A 22 -28.92 17.22 -12.59
C THR A 22 -30.36 17.31 -12.05
N TRP A 23 -30.78 16.41 -11.15
CA TRP A 23 -32.12 16.41 -10.55
C TRP A 23 -32.09 16.61 -9.03
N SER A 24 -31.70 17.80 -8.59
CA SER A 24 -31.95 18.25 -7.21
C SER A 24 -32.30 19.75 -7.21
N PRO A 25 -33.55 20.13 -6.88
CA PRO A 25 -33.97 21.54 -6.84
C PRO A 25 -33.37 22.32 -5.65
N ALA A 26 -32.52 21.71 -4.82
CA ALA A 26 -31.93 22.32 -3.63
C ALA A 26 -30.60 23.08 -3.91
N ARG A 27 -30.49 23.81 -5.03
CA ARG A 27 -29.29 24.62 -5.38
C ARG A 27 -29.11 25.91 -4.56
N ARG A 28 -29.73 26.02 -3.39
CA ARG A 28 -29.47 27.16 -2.50
C ARG A 28 -29.12 26.62 -1.12
N ALA A 29 -27.88 26.84 -0.70
CA ALA A 29 -27.47 26.59 0.66
C ALA A 29 -28.44 27.31 1.61
N PRO A 30 -28.85 26.69 2.72
CA PRO A 30 -29.66 27.37 3.72
C PRO A 30 -28.95 28.65 4.17
N ALA A 31 -29.72 29.72 4.39
CA ALA A 31 -29.16 30.98 4.86
C ALA A 31 -28.38 30.74 6.16
N VAL A 32 -27.14 31.25 6.21
CA VAL A 32 -26.26 31.10 7.37
C VAL A 32 -26.92 31.82 8.55
N PRO A 33 -27.06 31.19 9.73
CA PRO A 33 -27.63 31.87 10.89
C PRO A 33 -26.78 33.10 11.24
N GLU A 34 -27.42 34.26 11.40
CA GLU A 34 -26.76 35.48 11.86
C GLU A 34 -26.32 35.34 13.32
N ILE A 35 -25.06 35.70 13.58
CA ILE A 35 -24.49 35.79 14.92
C ILE A 35 -24.93 37.14 15.49
N ARG A 36 -25.61 37.15 16.65
CA ARG A 36 -25.95 38.40 17.35
C ARG A 36 -24.67 39.13 17.74
N HIS A 37 -24.53 40.36 17.28
CA HIS A 37 -23.47 41.27 17.71
C HIS A 37 -23.84 41.85 19.08
N GLU A 38 -23.42 41.20 20.16
CA GLU A 38 -23.38 41.82 21.48
C GLU A 38 -22.01 42.51 21.65
N GLU A 39 -21.99 43.83 21.45
CA GLU A 39 -20.78 44.68 21.58
C GLU A 39 -20.30 44.84 23.04
N SER A 40 -20.90 44.12 24.00
CA SER A 40 -20.60 44.23 25.43
C SER A 40 -19.29 43.53 25.86
N SER A 41 -18.65 42.77 24.95
CA SER A 41 -17.51 41.88 25.28
C SER A 41 -16.12 42.44 24.95
N VAL A 42 -15.97 43.74 24.70
CA VAL A 42 -14.66 44.38 24.45
C VAL A 42 -14.00 45.00 25.70
N SER A 43 -14.67 44.97 26.86
CA SER A 43 -14.17 45.60 28.09
C SER A 43 -13.16 44.76 28.88
N SER A 44 -12.90 43.50 28.49
CA SER A 44 -11.93 42.63 29.15
C SER A 44 -10.60 42.51 28.39
N LEU A 45 -10.23 43.53 27.60
CA LEU A 45 -8.89 43.66 27.04
C LEU A 45 -7.92 44.13 28.15
N ILE A 46 -7.81 43.29 29.18
CA ILE A 46 -6.79 43.40 30.21
C ILE A 46 -5.47 43.03 29.54
N ASP A 47 -4.53 43.96 29.64
CA ASP A 47 -3.16 43.87 29.16
C ASP A 47 -2.57 42.47 29.40
N VAL A 48 -2.38 41.74 28.31
CA VAL A 48 -1.75 40.44 28.36
C VAL A 48 -0.25 40.72 28.42
N ASP A 49 0.26 40.94 29.63
CA ASP A 49 1.68 40.77 29.93
C ASP A 49 2.09 39.35 29.49
N SER A 50 2.51 39.24 28.23
CA SER A 50 3.05 38.02 27.64
C SER A 50 4.56 38.21 27.56
N PRO A 51 5.34 37.88 28.61
CA PRO A 51 6.78 37.72 28.47
C PRO A 51 7.06 36.38 27.76
N HIS A 52 6.58 36.27 26.52
CA HIS A 52 7.03 35.25 25.57
C HIS A 52 6.72 35.70 24.15
N VAL A 53 7.38 36.78 23.72
CA VAL A 53 7.75 36.85 22.31
C VAL A 53 8.68 35.67 22.11
N SER A 54 8.15 34.57 21.55
CA SER A 54 8.97 33.51 20.99
C SER A 54 9.73 34.16 19.83
N SER A 55 10.88 34.76 20.15
CA SER A 55 11.70 35.42 19.16
C SER A 55 12.24 34.31 18.28
N VAL A 56 11.64 34.19 17.10
CA VAL A 56 12.15 33.36 16.04
C VAL A 56 13.64 33.70 15.88
N PRO A 57 14.55 32.72 15.99
CA PRO A 57 15.99 32.96 15.84
C PRO A 57 16.26 33.75 14.57
N SER A 58 17.24 34.66 14.59
CA SER A 58 17.63 35.47 13.42
C SER A 58 17.95 34.63 12.18
N ASP A 59 18.32 33.39 12.40
CA ASP A 59 18.82 32.46 11.39
C ASP A 59 17.69 31.57 10.85
N PHE A 60 16.44 31.75 11.31
CA PHE A 60 15.29 30.96 10.88
C PHE A 60 15.07 30.98 9.37
N ASP A 61 15.38 32.11 8.72
CA ASP A 61 15.18 32.24 7.28
C ASP A 61 16.26 31.49 6.47
N THR A 62 17.44 31.28 7.07
CA THR A 62 18.57 30.55 6.46
C THR A 62 18.58 29.06 6.82
N GLN A 63 17.79 28.62 7.80
CA GLN A 63 17.65 27.20 8.14
C GLN A 63 16.96 26.41 7.01
N SER A 64 17.49 25.21 6.72
CA SER A 64 16.94 24.30 5.72
C SER A 64 15.57 23.74 6.11
N ILE A 65 15.30 23.64 7.41
CA ILE A 65 14.04 23.12 7.96
C ILE A 65 13.48 24.17 8.93
N LYS A 66 12.39 24.82 8.52
CA LYS A 66 11.81 25.96 9.25
C LYS A 66 10.73 25.56 10.27
N THR A 67 10.28 24.31 10.28
CA THR A 67 9.21 23.85 11.19
C THR A 67 9.46 22.42 11.65
N ASP A 68 9.12 22.10 12.90
CA ASP A 68 9.24 20.73 13.43
C ASP A 68 8.47 19.70 12.59
N THR A 69 7.32 20.09 12.05
CA THR A 69 6.52 19.26 11.13
C THR A 69 7.22 18.93 9.81
N GLN A 70 8.18 19.76 9.37
CA GLN A 70 9.00 19.48 8.19
C GLN A 70 10.17 18.55 8.56
N ALA A 71 10.76 18.71 9.74
CA ALA A 71 11.78 17.80 10.26
C ALA A 71 11.24 16.36 10.41
N ASP A 72 10.03 16.23 10.95
CA ASP A 72 9.35 14.94 11.10
C ASP A 72 9.06 14.29 9.76
N ARG A 73 8.65 15.08 8.75
CA ARG A 73 8.43 14.58 7.39
C ARG A 73 9.71 14.04 6.77
N GLU A 74 10.81 14.78 6.84
CA GLU A 74 12.10 14.34 6.29
C GLU A 74 12.60 13.08 6.98
N ARG A 75 12.44 12.99 8.30
CA ARG A 75 12.81 11.79 9.06
C ARG A 75 11.99 10.57 8.63
N LEU A 76 10.67 10.71 8.50
CA LEU A 76 9.78 9.64 8.04
C LEU A 76 10.11 9.21 6.60
N GLU A 77 10.40 10.16 5.72
CA GLU A 77 10.81 9.87 4.35
C GLU A 77 12.16 9.16 4.31
N ALA A 78 13.14 9.57 5.11
CA ALA A 78 14.44 8.90 5.20
C ALA A 78 14.32 7.47 5.75
N GLU A 79 13.53 7.26 6.80
CA GLU A 79 13.26 5.93 7.36
C GLU A 79 12.53 5.04 6.34
N SER A 80 11.58 5.59 5.59
CA SER A 80 10.90 4.86 4.52
C SER A 80 11.86 4.43 3.41
N ARG A 81 12.81 5.30 3.01
CA ARG A 81 13.82 5.00 2.00
C ARG A 81 14.77 3.90 2.49
N GLN A 82 15.22 3.96 3.74
CA GLN A 82 16.05 2.92 4.34
C GLN A 82 15.33 1.57 4.37
N LYS A 83 14.06 1.54 4.81
CA LYS A 83 13.24 0.31 4.80
C LYS A 83 13.07 -0.26 3.40
N VAL A 84 12.90 0.59 2.38
CA VAL A 84 12.80 0.16 0.99
C VAL A 84 14.12 -0.43 0.49
N GLU A 85 15.26 0.19 0.78
CA GLU A 85 16.57 -0.35 0.40
C GLU A 85 16.87 -1.68 1.11
N GLU A 86 16.62 -1.78 2.42
CA GLU A 86 16.73 -3.06 3.13
C GLU A 86 15.83 -4.14 2.54
N ALA A 87 14.60 -3.78 2.17
CA ALA A 87 13.67 -4.71 1.55
C ALA A 87 14.17 -5.18 0.17
N LYS A 88 14.80 -4.29 -0.63
CA LYS A 88 15.43 -4.64 -1.90
C LYS A 88 16.61 -5.58 -1.70
N GLU A 89 17.49 -5.31 -0.74
CA GLU A 89 18.62 -6.19 -0.43
C GLU A 89 18.14 -7.58 0.01
N LYS A 90 17.20 -7.63 0.96
CA LYS A 90 16.58 -8.88 1.41
C LYS A 90 15.91 -9.63 0.25
N ALA A 91 15.24 -8.91 -0.65
CA ALA A 91 14.66 -9.50 -1.85
C ALA A 91 15.72 -10.04 -2.81
N GLY A 92 16.84 -9.35 -2.98
CA GLY A 92 17.99 -9.79 -3.78
C GLY A 92 18.59 -11.09 -3.24
N VAL A 93 18.82 -11.17 -1.93
CA VAL A 93 19.32 -12.38 -1.25
C VAL A 93 18.33 -13.54 -1.42
N LYS A 94 17.03 -13.30 -1.17
CA LYS A 94 15.99 -14.32 -1.35
C LYS A 94 15.89 -14.81 -2.79
N LYS A 95 16.03 -13.91 -3.77
CA LYS A 95 16.06 -14.26 -5.19
C LYS A 95 17.24 -15.16 -5.52
N GLN A 96 18.42 -14.87 -4.98
CA GLN A 96 19.61 -15.70 -5.19
C GLN A 96 19.47 -17.08 -4.53
N GLN A 97 18.95 -17.13 -3.30
CA GLN A 97 18.65 -18.39 -2.62
C GLN A 97 17.62 -19.22 -3.39
N ALA A 98 16.55 -18.60 -3.90
CA ALA A 98 15.55 -19.27 -4.72
C ALA A 98 16.15 -19.84 -6.00
N ARG A 99 17.04 -19.09 -6.68
CA ARG A 99 17.78 -19.59 -7.85
C ARG A 99 18.66 -20.80 -7.52
N ASN A 100 19.38 -20.75 -6.39
CA ASN A 100 20.23 -21.86 -5.98
C ASN A 100 19.41 -23.12 -5.66
N LYS A 101 18.29 -22.97 -4.93
CA LYS A 101 17.36 -24.06 -4.66
C LYS A 101 16.75 -24.65 -5.93
N ALA A 102 16.36 -23.81 -6.89
CA ALA A 102 15.84 -24.27 -8.17
C ALA A 102 16.88 -25.09 -8.97
N LYS A 103 18.15 -24.66 -8.96
CA LYS A 103 19.25 -25.44 -9.56
C LYS A 103 19.45 -26.78 -8.87
N GLN A 104 19.46 -26.81 -7.54
CA GLN A 104 19.57 -28.04 -6.75
C GLN A 104 18.40 -28.98 -7.04
N ALA A 105 17.16 -28.46 -7.07
CA ALA A 105 15.96 -29.24 -7.38
C ALA A 105 16.04 -29.86 -8.79
N GLY A 106 16.50 -29.09 -9.78
CA GLY A 106 16.72 -29.60 -11.13
C GLY A 106 17.81 -30.68 -11.20
N GLN A 107 18.86 -30.56 -10.38
CA GLN A 107 19.91 -31.56 -10.27
C GLN A 107 19.38 -32.85 -9.61
N THR A 108 18.65 -32.74 -8.49
CA THR A 108 18.02 -33.91 -7.85
C THR A 108 17.02 -34.62 -8.76
N LEU A 109 16.29 -33.88 -9.60
CA LEU A 109 15.36 -34.47 -10.56
C LEU A 109 16.10 -35.25 -11.66
N ARG A 110 17.26 -34.75 -12.12
CA ARG A 110 18.13 -35.47 -13.05
C ARG A 110 18.74 -36.72 -12.42
N ASP A 111 19.28 -36.58 -11.21
CA ASP A 111 19.94 -37.66 -10.48
C ASP A 111 18.95 -38.78 -10.08
N ASN A 112 17.65 -38.46 -9.99
CA ASN A 112 16.58 -39.41 -9.66
C ASN A 112 15.58 -39.58 -10.81
N SER A 113 16.01 -39.39 -12.05
CA SER A 113 15.16 -39.52 -13.23
C SER A 113 14.61 -40.94 -13.47
N ASP A 114 15.21 -41.94 -12.83
CA ASP A 114 14.71 -43.32 -12.87
C ASP A 114 13.67 -43.62 -11.77
N ASN A 115 13.43 -42.68 -10.85
CA ASN A 115 12.46 -42.85 -9.77
C ASN A 115 11.10 -42.24 -10.15
N PRO A 116 10.07 -43.08 -10.41
CA PRO A 116 8.76 -42.60 -10.84
C PRO A 116 8.06 -41.74 -9.78
N VAL A 117 8.34 -41.95 -8.49
CA VAL A 117 7.77 -41.15 -7.40
C VAL A 117 8.29 -39.72 -7.43
N VAL A 118 9.60 -39.55 -7.68
CA VAL A 118 10.23 -38.21 -7.75
C VAL A 118 9.70 -37.44 -8.96
N ILE A 119 9.57 -38.11 -10.11
CA ILE A 119 8.98 -37.51 -11.32
C ILE A 119 7.52 -37.13 -11.08
N GLY A 120 6.73 -38.04 -10.50
CA GLY A 120 5.31 -37.78 -10.21
C GLY A 120 5.12 -36.54 -9.34
N ASN A 121 5.87 -36.42 -8.24
CA ASN A 121 5.82 -35.26 -7.36
C ASN A 121 6.26 -33.97 -8.08
N ALA A 122 7.31 -34.03 -8.90
CA ALA A 122 7.75 -32.88 -9.69
C ALA A 122 6.68 -32.40 -10.67
N VAL A 123 5.97 -33.32 -11.34
CA VAL A 123 4.85 -33.00 -12.24
C VAL A 123 3.71 -32.35 -11.46
N THR A 124 3.34 -32.89 -10.31
CA THR A 124 2.28 -32.33 -9.45
C THR A 124 2.62 -30.90 -9.01
N ILE A 125 3.86 -30.66 -8.55
CA ILE A 125 4.34 -29.32 -8.16
C ILE A 125 4.33 -28.37 -9.36
N ALA A 126 4.79 -28.82 -10.53
CA ALA A 126 4.79 -28.01 -11.75
C ALA A 126 3.37 -27.64 -12.20
N ALA A 127 2.43 -28.59 -12.14
CA ALA A 127 1.03 -28.35 -12.47
C ALA A 127 0.39 -27.34 -11.50
N LEU A 128 0.55 -27.53 -10.19
CA LEU A 128 0.05 -26.60 -9.17
C LEU A 128 0.66 -25.20 -9.35
N GLY A 129 1.97 -25.12 -9.54
CA GLY A 129 2.67 -23.85 -9.78
C GLY A 129 2.20 -23.15 -11.04
N GLY A 130 1.98 -23.89 -12.13
CA GLY A 130 1.45 -23.35 -13.39
C GLY A 130 0.03 -22.80 -13.24
N LEU A 131 -0.86 -23.55 -12.58
CA LEU A 131 -2.26 -23.14 -12.34
C LEU A 131 -2.33 -21.85 -11.51
N LEU A 132 -1.55 -21.79 -10.43
CA LEU A 132 -1.45 -20.61 -9.57
C LEU A 132 -0.81 -19.42 -10.31
N GLY A 133 0.23 -19.68 -11.10
CA GLY A 133 0.93 -18.65 -11.87
C GLY A 133 0.04 -18.01 -12.93
N ILE A 134 -0.71 -18.80 -13.70
CA ILE A 134 -1.67 -18.31 -14.70
C ILE A 134 -2.78 -17.52 -14.02
N GLY A 135 -3.33 -18.03 -12.92
CA GLY A 135 -4.37 -17.34 -12.15
C GLY A 135 -3.92 -16.00 -11.59
N ALA A 136 -2.71 -15.95 -11.01
CA ALA A 136 -2.11 -14.72 -10.50
C ALA A 136 -1.82 -13.72 -11.63
N TYR A 137 -1.27 -14.17 -12.76
CA TYR A 137 -0.99 -13.32 -13.91
C TYR A 137 -2.27 -12.67 -14.46
N ARG A 138 -3.33 -13.48 -14.64
CA ARG A 138 -4.63 -12.96 -15.10
C ARG A 138 -5.19 -11.91 -14.14
N LYS A 139 -5.15 -12.16 -12.84
CA LYS A 139 -5.62 -11.20 -11.82
C LYS A 139 -4.77 -9.93 -11.78
N TYR A 140 -3.47 -10.04 -12.04
CA TYR A 140 -2.58 -8.89 -12.16
C TYR A 140 -2.92 -8.05 -13.39
N THR A 141 -3.12 -8.68 -14.56
CA THR A 141 -3.52 -7.96 -15.79
C THR A 141 -4.89 -7.30 -15.69
N GLU A 142 -5.81 -7.90 -14.92
CA GLU A 142 -7.14 -7.32 -14.63
C GLU A 142 -7.09 -6.17 -13.60
N GLY A 143 -5.92 -5.88 -13.00
CA GLY A 143 -5.79 -4.87 -11.94
C GLY A 143 -6.45 -5.26 -10.61
N THR A 144 -6.88 -6.52 -10.46
CA THR A 144 -7.63 -7.02 -9.28
C THR A 144 -6.76 -7.86 -8.34
N PHE A 145 -5.45 -7.93 -8.58
CA PHE A 145 -4.52 -8.63 -7.71
C PHE A 145 -4.32 -7.87 -6.40
N THR A 146 -5.05 -8.32 -5.37
CA THR A 146 -5.00 -7.74 -4.02
C THR A 146 -4.38 -8.73 -3.03
N TRP A 147 -3.85 -8.22 -1.92
CA TRP A 147 -3.35 -9.06 -0.82
C TRP A 147 -4.42 -10.00 -0.25
N ARG A 148 -5.71 -9.66 -0.37
CA ARG A 148 -6.82 -10.55 -0.01
C ARG A 148 -6.89 -11.77 -0.92
N VAL A 149 -6.80 -11.55 -2.23
CA VAL A 149 -6.78 -12.63 -3.24
C VAL A 149 -5.54 -13.50 -3.05
N ALA A 150 -4.38 -12.88 -2.83
CA ALA A 150 -3.15 -13.61 -2.52
C ALA A 150 -3.29 -14.46 -1.24
N GLY A 151 -3.90 -13.89 -0.19
CA GLY A 151 -4.18 -14.59 1.06
C GLY A 151 -5.14 -15.77 0.91
N LEU A 152 -6.19 -15.64 0.09
CA LEU A 152 -7.11 -16.73 -0.22
C LEU A 152 -6.42 -17.89 -0.91
N TRP A 153 -5.58 -17.61 -1.92
CA TRP A 153 -4.81 -18.64 -2.62
C TRP A 153 -3.77 -19.28 -1.69
N ALA A 154 -3.09 -18.49 -0.85
CA ALA A 154 -2.17 -19.02 0.15
C ALA A 154 -2.90 -19.93 1.16
N GLY A 155 -4.10 -19.56 1.58
CA GLY A 155 -4.96 -20.38 2.45
C GLY A 155 -5.37 -21.69 1.79
N ALA A 156 -5.77 -21.66 0.52
CA ALA A 156 -6.13 -22.86 -0.23
C ALA A 156 -4.94 -23.84 -0.36
N VAL A 157 -3.75 -23.34 -0.68
CA VAL A 157 -2.51 -24.15 -0.72
C VAL A 157 -2.16 -24.69 0.67
N GLY A 158 -2.35 -23.89 1.72
CA GLY A 158 -2.15 -24.32 3.10
C GLY A 158 -3.08 -25.47 3.50
N LEU A 159 -4.38 -25.37 3.19
CA LEU A 159 -5.35 -26.44 3.44
C LEU A 159 -5.03 -27.70 2.65
N PHE A 160 -4.62 -27.56 1.38
CA PHE A 160 -4.17 -28.69 0.57
C PHE A 160 -2.98 -29.40 1.21
N GLY A 161 -1.97 -28.66 1.68
CA GLY A 161 -0.81 -29.24 2.35
C GLY A 161 -1.15 -29.96 3.66
N VAL A 162 -2.10 -29.44 4.45
CA VAL A 162 -2.58 -30.11 5.66
C VAL A 162 -3.30 -31.42 5.30
N ALA A 163 -4.17 -31.41 4.29
CA ALA A 163 -4.87 -32.61 3.86
C ALA A 163 -3.90 -33.68 3.33
N ASP A 164 -2.93 -33.28 2.50
CA ASP A 164 -1.89 -34.16 1.95
C ASP A 164 -1.05 -34.83 3.04
N TYR A 165 -0.69 -34.08 4.09
CA TYR A 165 0.03 -34.62 5.25
C TYR A 165 -0.76 -35.72 5.97
N TYR A 166 -2.07 -35.53 6.19
CA TYR A 166 -2.90 -36.52 6.88
C TYR A 166 -3.20 -37.76 6.03
N VAL A 167 -3.27 -37.61 4.71
CA VAL A 167 -3.46 -38.75 3.78
C VAL A 167 -2.17 -39.55 3.59
N SER A 168 -1.01 -38.92 3.78
CA SER A 168 0.31 -39.55 3.66
C SER A 168 0.84 -40.20 4.95
N GLN A 169 0.08 -40.11 6.05
CA GLN A 169 0.31 -40.85 7.31
C GLN A 169 -0.25 -42.27 7.21
#